data_AF-X1QWH2-F1
#
_entry.id   AF-X1QWH2-F1
#
_cell.length_a   1.000
_cell.length_b   1.000
_cell.length_c   1.000
_cell.angle_alpha   90.00
_cell.angle_beta   90.00
_cell.angle_gamma   90.00
#
_symmetry.space_group_name_H-M   'P 1'
#
loop_
_entity.id
_entity.type
_entity.pdbx_description
1 polymer ?
#
loop_
_entity_poly.entity_id
_entity_poly.type
_entity_poly.pdbx_seq_one_letter_code
_entity_poly.pdbx_strand_id
1 'polypeptide(L)'
;MYGGSISAILIHTPGTGAAAATCLDGYPMAQKGEGGKAIGFSLVASFIGGIFSTIALLFIAPPLSKVALLFGPPEFFTLAILGLTLIGTLAKGSWIKGLLSGSIGLLLATVGMDILG
;
A
#
# COMPACT_ATOMS: atom_id res chain seq x y z
N MET A 1 6.00 2.40 -6.55
CA MET A 1 6.47 3.39 -5.55
C MET A 1 7.05 4.63 -6.21
N TYR A 2 7.83 4.49 -7.29
CA TYR A 2 8.48 5.58 -8.04
C TYR A 2 7.64 6.85 -8.33
N GLY A 3 6.39 6.71 -8.79
CA GLY A 3 5.54 7.87 -9.14
C GLY A 3 5.24 8.82 -7.98
N GLY A 4 5.07 8.29 -6.76
CA GLY A 4 4.86 9.11 -5.55
C GLY A 4 6.17 9.67 -4.97
N SER A 5 7.31 9.04 -5.29
CA SER A 5 8.63 9.54 -4.91
C SER A 5 9.00 10.81 -5.67
N ILE A 6 8.54 10.99 -6.92
CA ILE A 6 8.80 12.21 -7.71
C ILE A 6 8.14 13.44 -7.07
N SER A 7 6.85 13.34 -6.70
CA SER A 7 6.13 14.44 -6.03
C SER A 7 6.65 14.68 -4.61
N ALA A 8 7.09 13.62 -3.91
CA ALA A 8 7.72 13.75 -2.61
C ALA A 8 9.07 14.49 -2.70
N ILE A 9 9.96 14.07 -3.60
CA ILE A 9 11.31 14.65 -3.76
C ILE A 9 11.26 16.10 -4.25
N LEU A 10 10.35 16.46 -5.16
CA LEU A 10 10.29 17.81 -5.76
C LEU A 10 9.37 18.78 -5.01
N ILE A 11 8.26 18.31 -4.43
CA ILE A 11 7.17 19.15 -3.92
C ILE A 11 6.97 18.96 -2.40
N HIS A 12 7.76 18.11 -1.74
CA HIS A 12 7.63 17.78 -0.30
C HIS A 12 6.27 17.19 0.10
N THR A 13 5.51 16.62 -0.85
CA THR A 13 4.18 16.05 -0.56
C THR A 13 4.22 14.53 -0.76
N PRO A 14 4.53 13.75 0.29
CA PRO A 14 4.51 12.31 0.22
C PRO A 14 3.09 11.76 0.30
N GLY A 15 2.69 10.96 -0.69
CA GLY A 15 1.39 10.28 -0.70
C GLY A 15 1.35 8.93 0.03
N THR A 16 2.50 8.41 0.47
CA THR A 16 2.62 7.12 1.20
C THR A 16 3.74 7.21 2.24
N GLY A 17 3.68 6.41 3.30
CA GLY A 17 4.71 6.41 4.36
C GLY A 17 6.12 6.11 3.84
N ALA A 18 6.25 5.21 2.85
CA ALA A 18 7.54 4.95 2.23
C ALA A 18 8.06 6.12 1.38
N ALA A 19 7.16 6.85 0.69
CA ALA A 19 7.52 8.08 0.00
C ALA A 19 7.88 9.21 0.99
N ALA A 20 7.35 9.19 2.23
CA ALA A 20 7.71 10.16 3.27
C ALA A 20 9.16 9.97 3.73
N ALA A 21 9.63 8.74 3.87
CA ALA A 21 11.05 8.45 4.12
C ALA A 21 11.94 8.94 2.97
N THR A 22 11.54 8.68 1.72
CA THR A 22 12.26 9.19 0.54
C THR A 22 12.21 10.72 0.44
N CYS A 23 11.15 11.35 0.95
CA CYS A 23 10.98 12.81 0.99
C CYS A 23 11.99 13.45 1.96
N LEU A 24 12.13 12.88 3.15
CA LEU A 24 13.04 13.37 4.20
C LEU A 24 14.48 13.47 3.71
N ASP A 25 14.92 12.47 2.94
CA ASP A 25 16.28 12.46 2.37
C ASP A 25 16.38 13.12 0.99
N GLY A 26 15.34 13.02 0.16
CA GLY A 26 15.34 13.45 -1.24
C GLY A 26 15.00 14.92 -1.45
N TYR A 27 14.12 15.52 -0.64
CA TYR A 27 13.78 16.93 -0.71
C TYR A 27 14.96 17.88 -0.42
N PRO A 28 15.81 17.67 0.61
CA PRO A 28 17.02 18.49 0.79
C PRO A 28 18.04 18.28 -0.34
N MET A 29 18.07 17.12 -0.99
CA MET A 29 18.91 16.86 -2.16
C MET A 29 18.37 17.59 -3.41
N ALA A 30 17.05 17.71 -3.54
CA ALA A 30 16.39 18.52 -4.58
C ALA A 30 16.63 20.02 -4.37
N GLN A 31 16.59 20.52 -3.12
CA GLN A 31 16.91 21.92 -2.82
C GLN A 31 18.36 22.31 -3.15
N LYS A 32 19.29 21.34 -3.15
CA LYS A 32 20.69 21.53 -3.57
C LYS A 32 20.89 21.48 -5.10
N GLY A 33 19.81 21.36 -5.89
CA GLY A 33 19.88 21.22 -7.34
C GLY A 33 20.17 19.79 -7.83
N GLU A 34 20.26 18.81 -6.94
CA GLU A 34 20.52 17.40 -7.26
C GLU A 34 19.26 16.54 -7.37
N GLY A 35 18.09 17.16 -7.56
CA GLY A 35 16.79 16.46 -7.62
C GLY A 35 16.75 15.36 -8.70
N GLY A 36 17.42 15.57 -9.83
CA GLY A 36 17.55 14.56 -10.89
C GLY A 36 18.32 13.30 -10.45
N LYS A 37 19.38 13.46 -9.63
CA LYS A 37 20.10 12.31 -9.05
C LYS A 37 19.25 11.58 -8.02
N ALA A 38 18.52 12.32 -7.17
CA ALA A 38 17.62 11.73 -6.18
C ALA A 38 16.51 10.90 -6.83
N ILE A 39 15.92 11.39 -7.93
CA ILE A 39 14.94 10.64 -8.72
C ILE A 39 15.58 9.39 -9.35
N GLY A 40 16.80 9.50 -9.90
CA GLY A 40 17.56 8.36 -10.43
C GLY A 40 17.81 7.26 -9.38
N PHE A 41 18.24 7.64 -8.17
CA PHE A 41 18.40 6.69 -7.07
C PHE A 41 17.06 6.04 -6.66
N SER A 42 15.97 6.82 -6.62
CA SER A 42 14.65 6.28 -6.31
C SER A 42 14.15 5.30 -7.38
N LEU A 43 14.54 5.48 -8.65
CA LEU A 43 14.21 4.55 -9.74
C LEU A 43 14.95 3.23 -9.53
N VAL A 44 16.27 3.29 -9.35
CA VAL A 44 17.12 2.11 -9.19
C VAL A 44 16.73 1.33 -7.94
N ALA A 45 16.49 2.02 -6.82
CA ALA A 45 16.01 1.41 -5.59
C ALA A 45 14.64 0.73 -5.77
N SER A 46 13.71 1.36 -6.51
CA SER A 46 12.40 0.75 -6.81
C SER A 46 12.53 -0.47 -7.72
N PHE A 47 13.47 -0.44 -8.67
CA PHE A 47 13.68 -1.54 -9.61
C PHE A 47 14.30 -2.76 -8.92
N ILE A 48 15.36 -2.55 -8.13
CA ILE A 48 16.00 -3.60 -7.33
C ILE A 48 15.05 -4.13 -6.27
N GLY A 49 14.35 -3.24 -5.55
CA GLY A 49 13.34 -3.64 -4.57
C GLY A 49 12.17 -4.40 -5.20
N GLY A 50 11.77 -4.04 -6.42
CA GLY A 50 10.77 -4.76 -7.20
C GLY A 50 11.21 -6.17 -7.54
N ILE A 51 12.40 -6.33 -8.12
CA ILE A 51 12.97 -7.64 -8.46
C ILE A 51 13.11 -8.51 -7.21
N PHE A 52 13.68 -7.95 -6.13
CA PHE A 52 13.85 -8.67 -4.88
C PHE A 52 12.49 -9.07 -4.28
N SER A 53 11.51 -8.18 -4.29
CA SER A 53 10.15 -8.45 -3.83
C SER A 53 9.47 -9.56 -4.63
N THR A 54 9.62 -9.56 -5.96
CA THR A 54 9.10 -10.64 -6.82
C THR A 54 9.74 -11.98 -6.49
N ILE A 55 11.06 -12.02 -6.32
CA ILE A 55 11.77 -13.25 -5.94
C ILE A 55 11.33 -13.71 -4.54
N ALA A 56 11.26 -12.79 -3.56
CA ALA A 56 10.81 -13.09 -2.21
C ALA A 56 9.37 -13.62 -2.19
N LEU A 57 8.46 -13.01 -2.96
CA LEU A 57 7.09 -13.47 -3.12
C LEU A 57 7.03 -14.86 -3.74
N LEU A 58 7.89 -15.18 -4.71
CA LEU A 58 7.94 -16.53 -5.31
C LEU A 58 8.21 -17.62 -4.25
N PHE A 59 9.08 -17.33 -3.27
CA PHE A 59 9.39 -18.26 -2.18
C PHE A 59 8.36 -18.25 -1.04
N ILE A 60 7.75 -17.09 -0.75
CA ILE A 60 6.80 -16.91 0.36
C ILE A 60 5.36 -17.28 -0.03
N ALA A 61 4.99 -17.14 -1.30
CA ALA A 61 3.66 -17.49 -1.81
C ALA A 61 3.23 -18.94 -1.51
N PRO A 62 4.06 -19.99 -1.75
CA PRO A 62 3.66 -21.37 -1.46
C PRO A 62 3.34 -21.65 0.01
N PRO A 63 4.17 -21.28 1.01
CA PRO A 63 3.79 -21.46 2.41
C PRO A 63 2.60 -20.58 2.80
N LEU A 64 2.51 -19.35 2.29
CA LEU A 64 1.39 -18.45 2.57
C LEU A 64 0.05 -19.01 2.07
N SER A 65 0.04 -19.66 0.90
CA SER A 65 -1.15 -20.32 0.35
C SER A 65 -1.64 -21.47 1.23
N LYS A 66 -0.73 -22.28 1.80
CA LYS A 66 -1.12 -23.35 2.73
C LYS A 66 -1.77 -22.80 4.01
N VAL A 67 -1.27 -21.67 4.51
CA VAL A 67 -1.88 -20.99 5.66
C VAL A 67 -3.23 -20.40 5.26
N ALA A 68 -3.34 -19.78 4.07
CA ALA A 68 -4.59 -19.24 3.54
C ALA A 68 -5.71 -20.31 3.44
N LEU A 69 -5.37 -21.53 3.04
CA LEU A 69 -6.32 -22.65 2.97
C LEU A 69 -6.81 -23.15 4.34
N LEU A 70 -6.11 -22.81 5.42
CA LEU A 70 -6.51 -23.10 6.80
C LEU A 70 -7.40 -22.00 7.39
N PHE A 71 -7.55 -20.84 6.72
CA PHE A 71 -8.49 -19.81 7.17
C PHE A 71 -9.92 -20.34 6.99
N GLY A 72 -10.63 -20.48 8.10
CA GLY A 72 -12.03 -20.87 8.12
C GLY A 72 -12.97 -19.66 8.17
N PRO A 73 -14.28 -19.93 8.23
CA PRO A 73 -15.30 -18.90 8.39
C PRO A 73 -15.06 -17.90 9.54
N PRO A 74 -14.62 -18.32 10.77
CA PRO A 74 -14.44 -17.38 11.88
C PRO A 74 -13.25 -16.42 11.68
N GLU A 75 -12.18 -16.86 11.01
CA GLU A 75 -11.02 -16.01 10.73
C GLU A 75 -11.36 -14.94 9.69
N PHE A 76 -12.11 -15.29 8.63
CA PHE A 76 -12.60 -14.31 7.65
C PHE A 76 -13.53 -13.28 8.28
N PHE A 77 -14.43 -13.69 9.19
CA PHE A 77 -15.29 -12.77 9.92
C PHE A 77 -14.48 -11.78 10.77
N THR A 78 -13.46 -12.27 11.48
CA THR A 78 -12.58 -11.43 12.30
C THR A 78 -11.79 -10.45 11.45
N LEU A 79 -11.26 -10.89 10.30
CA LEU A 79 -10.58 -10.03 9.32
C LEU A 79 -11.50 -8.92 8.80
N ALA A 80 -12.76 -9.24 8.50
CA ALA A 80 -13.74 -8.25 8.04
C ALA A 80 -14.05 -7.20 9.11
N ILE A 81 -14.26 -7.61 10.36
CA ILE A 81 -14.46 -6.68 11.49
C ILE A 81 -13.23 -5.79 11.70
N LEU A 82 -12.04 -6.37 11.63
CA LEU A 82 -10.79 -5.63 11.79
C LEU A 82 -10.61 -4.60 10.66
N GLY A 83 -10.93 -4.97 9.42
CA GLY A 83 -10.96 -4.05 8.28
C GLY A 83 -11.93 -2.88 8.48
N LEU A 84 -13.17 -3.16 8.88
CA LEU A 84 -14.16 -2.11 9.19
C LEU A 84 -13.69 -1.21 10.33
N THR A 85 -13.10 -1.79 11.37
CA THR A 85 -12.55 -1.05 12.52
C THR A 85 -11.43 -0.11 12.07
N LEU A 86 -10.50 -0.59 11.25
CA LEU A 86 -9.41 0.23 10.70
C LEU A 86 -9.94 1.40 9.86
N ILE A 87 -10.90 1.16 8.97
CA ILE A 87 -11.55 2.22 8.20
C ILE A 87 -12.17 3.27 9.13
N GLY A 88 -12.86 2.83 10.18
CA GLY A 88 -13.41 3.72 11.22
C GLY A 88 -12.34 4.54 11.93
N THR A 89 -11.21 3.93 12.30
CA THR A 89 -10.12 4.65 12.99
C THR A 89 -9.36 5.64 12.11
N LEU A 90 -9.16 5.32 10.82
CA LEU A 90 -8.48 6.20 9.87
C LEU A 90 -9.38 7.35 9.37
N ALA A 91 -10.70 7.20 9.47
CA ALA A 91 -11.67 8.22 9.08
C ALA A 91 -11.80 9.41 10.07
N LYS A 92 -10.82 9.62 10.97
CA LYS A 92 -10.78 10.78 11.88
C LYS A 92 -10.79 12.09 11.08
N GLY A 93 -11.96 12.75 11.05
CA GLY A 93 -12.18 14.04 10.40
C GLY A 93 -13.38 14.07 9.45
N SER A 94 -13.81 12.94 8.89
CA SER A 94 -15.01 12.90 8.05
C SER A 94 -15.60 11.48 7.99
N TRP A 95 -16.47 11.17 8.96
CA TRP A 95 -17.21 9.89 9.05
C TRP A 95 -17.93 9.54 7.74
N ILE A 96 -18.43 10.55 7.02
CA ILE A 96 -19.08 10.37 5.72
C ILE A 96 -18.13 9.76 4.68
N LYS A 97 -16.85 10.19 4.64
CA LYS A 97 -15.86 9.70 3.67
C LYS A 97 -15.42 8.27 4.00
N GLY A 98 -15.32 7.93 5.29
CA GLY A 98 -15.04 6.56 5.75
C GLY A 98 -16.20 5.62 5.46
N LEU A 99 -17.44 6.05 5.66
CA LEU A 99 -18.62 5.25 5.35
C LEU A 99 -18.79 5.08 3.85
N LEU A 100 -18.57 6.12 3.03
CA LEU A 100 -18.63 6.00 1.57
C LEU A 100 -17.54 5.08 1.04
N SER A 101 -16.30 5.21 1.50
CA SER A 101 -15.19 4.36 1.05
C SER A 101 -15.37 2.91 1.51
N GLY A 102 -15.86 2.69 2.72
CA GLY A 102 -16.22 1.38 3.24
C GLY A 102 -17.35 0.73 2.44
N SER A 103 -18.44 1.45 2.17
CA SER A 103 -19.57 0.95 1.38
C SER A 103 -19.19 0.68 -0.08
N ILE A 104 -18.39 1.54 -0.71
CA ILE A 104 -17.89 1.31 -2.08
C ILE A 104 -16.93 0.11 -2.08
N GLY A 105 -16.04 0.01 -1.09
CA GLY A 105 -15.15 -1.14 -0.94
C GLY A 105 -15.92 -2.45 -0.72
N LEU A 106 -16.99 -2.41 0.06
CA LEU A 106 -17.86 -3.57 0.28
C LEU A 106 -18.61 -3.97 -1.00
N LEU A 107 -19.15 -2.99 -1.74
CA LEU A 107 -19.79 -3.21 -3.04
C LEU A 107 -18.81 -3.84 -4.05
N LEU A 108 -17.58 -3.32 -4.13
CA LEU A 108 -16.54 -3.88 -5.00
C LEU A 108 -16.09 -5.27 -4.55
N ALA A 109 -16.00 -5.52 -3.24
CA ALA A 109 -15.67 -6.84 -2.71
C ALA A 109 -16.78 -7.87 -2.98
N THR A 110 -18.05 -7.44 -3.04
CA THR A 110 -19.17 -8.30 -3.44
C THR A 110 -19.21 -8.57 -4.95
N VAL A 111 -18.60 -7.73 -5.78
CA VAL A 111 -18.51 -7.94 -7.24
C VAL A 111 -17.33 -8.85 -7.53
N GLY A 112 -17.60 -10.11 -7.86
CA GLY A 112 -16.59 -11.15 -8.11
C GLY A 112 -16.50 -12.23 -7.03
N MET A 113 -17.30 -12.13 -5.95
CA MET A 113 -17.67 -13.32 -5.18
C MET A 113 -18.64 -14.14 -6.03
N ASP A 114 -18.09 -14.97 -6.91
CA ASP A 114 -18.87 -15.97 -7.63
C ASP A 114 -19.16 -17.17 -6.71
N ILE A 115 -20.37 -17.67 -6.86
CA ILE A 115 -20.92 -18.89 -6.23
C ILE A 115 -20.18 -20.08 -6.84
N LEU A 116 -19.05 -20.50 -6.26
CA LEU A 116 -18.53 -21.83 -6.51
C LEU A 116 -17.66 -22.31 -5.34
N GLY A 117 -18.37 -22.62 -4.26
CA GLY A 117 -18.05 -23.65 -3.27
C GLY A 117 -19.32 -24.45 -3.03
#